data_AF-A0AAU1F445-F1
#
_entry.id   AF-A0AAU1F445-F1
#
_cell.length_a   1.000
_cell.length_b   1.000
_cell.length_c   1.000
_cell.angle_alpha   90.00
_cell.angle_beta   90.00
_cell.angle_gamma   90.00
#
_symmetry.space_group_name_H-M   'P 1'
#
loop_
_entity.id
_entity.type
_entity.pdbx_description
1 polymer ?
#
loop_
_entity_poly.entity_id
_entity_poly.type
_entity_poly.pdbx_seq_one_letter_code
_entity_poly.pdbx_strand_id
1 'polypeptide(L)' 'MTALETGPVSGWWIKHELHGQDATLERLRVDRQLEEALVHGPDPLHLAEVFGLDEKTAIRYANSARALLDQAAEQQLR' A
#
# COMPACT_ATOMS: atom_id res chain seq x y z
N MET A 1 20.19 2.88 14.31
CA MET A 1 19.94 4.33 14.18
C MET A 1 18.72 4.65 15.03
N THR A 2 18.82 5.58 15.99
CA THR A 2 17.70 5.98 16.88
C THR A 2 17.14 7.32 16.44
N ALA A 3 15.83 7.52 16.57
CA ALA A 3 15.18 8.78 16.23
C ALA A 3 15.64 9.89 17.20
N LEU A 4 16.24 10.97 16.66
CA LEU A 4 16.71 12.12 17.44
C LEU A 4 15.57 13.07 17.80
N GLU A 5 14.50 13.08 17.00
CA GLU A 5 13.33 13.95 17.14
C GLU A 5 12.05 13.17 16.83
N THR A 6 10.92 13.63 17.35
CA THR A 6 9.58 13.04 17.11
C THR A 6 8.80 13.73 15.99
N GLY A 7 9.44 14.69 15.31
CA GLY A 7 8.85 15.40 14.17
C GLY A 7 8.82 14.54 12.90
N PRO A 8 8.00 14.91 11.90
CA PRO A 8 8.04 14.26 10.60
C PRO A 8 9.44 14.37 9.98
N VAL A 9 9.96 13.27 9.45
CA VAL A 9 11.20 13.30 8.66
C VAL A 9 11.00 14.11 7.39
N SER A 10 12.06 14.80 6.95
CA SER A 10 11.96 15.60 5.73
C SER A 10 11.80 14.71 4.49
N GLY A 11 11.08 15.21 3.48
CA GLY A 11 10.92 14.49 2.22
C GLY A 11 12.24 14.28 1.47
N TRP A 12 13.20 15.19 1.64
CA TRP A 12 14.56 15.01 1.11
C TRP A 12 15.28 13.84 1.81
N TRP A 13 15.19 13.76 3.13
CA TRP A 13 15.80 12.69 3.91
C TRP A 13 15.24 11.31 3.52
N ILE A 14 13.91 11.16 3.40
CA ILE A 14 13.29 9.91 2.94
C ILE A 14 13.76 9.53 1.54
N LYS A 15 13.80 10.49 0.61
CA LYS A 15 14.23 10.22 -0.77
C LYS A 15 15.69 9.80 -0.83
N HIS A 16 16.55 10.44 -0.03
CA HIS A 16 17.95 10.10 0.08
C HIS A 16 18.13 8.69 0.66
N GLU A 17 17.43 8.35 1.73
CA GLU A 17 17.58 7.07 2.42
C GLU A 17 17.07 5.88 1.58
N LEU A 18 15.97 6.07 0.85
CA LEU A 18 15.39 5.05 -0.03
C LEU A 18 16.01 5.05 -1.44
N HIS A 19 16.97 5.94 -1.72
CA HIS A 19 17.63 5.98 -3.01
C HIS A 19 18.48 4.72 -3.22
N GLY A 20 18.29 4.04 -4.36
CA GLY A 20 19.02 2.82 -4.69
C GLY A 20 18.57 1.58 -3.92
N GLN A 21 17.51 1.67 -3.12
CA GLN A 21 16.89 0.51 -2.47
C GLN A 21 15.84 -0.13 -3.39
N ASP A 22 15.71 -1.46 -3.32
CA ASP A 22 14.66 -2.18 -4.06
C ASP A 22 13.25 -1.80 -3.59
N ALA A 23 13.12 -1.47 -2.30
CA ALA A 23 11.90 -1.00 -1.66
C ALA A 23 11.81 0.53 -1.75
N THR A 24 11.51 1.04 -2.94
CA THR A 24 11.30 2.47 -3.17
C THR A 24 10.06 2.98 -2.41
N LEU A 25 10.00 4.29 -2.13
CA LEU A 25 8.86 4.90 -1.43
C LEU A 25 7.52 4.60 -2.12
N GLU A 26 7.50 4.67 -3.45
CA GLU A 26 6.29 4.37 -4.23
C GLU A 26 5.90 2.91 -4.12
N ARG A 27 6.88 1.99 -4.10
CA ARG A 27 6.60 0.57 -3.92
C ARG A 27 6.03 0.27 -2.54
N LEU A 28 6.63 0.83 -1.49
CA LEU A 28 6.11 0.72 -0.13
C LEU A 28 4.69 1.29 -0.01
N ARG A 29 4.39 2.39 -0.70
CA ARG A 29 3.05 2.98 -0.74
C ARG A 29 2.04 2.05 -1.41
N VAL A 30 2.39 1.50 -2.57
CA VAL A 30 1.58 0.51 -3.30
C VAL A 30 1.33 -0.72 -2.43
N ASP A 31 2.38 -1.27 -1.83
CA ASP A 31 2.31 -2.47 -0.99
C ASP A 31 1.38 -2.22 0.20
N ARG A 32 1.51 -1.09 0.88
CA ARG A 32 0.65 -0.73 2.02
C ARG A 32 -0.82 -0.57 1.62
N GLN A 33 -1.11 0.06 0.48
CA GLN A 33 -2.47 0.23 -0.03
C GLN A 33 -3.11 -1.12 -0.40
N LEU A 34 -2.33 -2.01 -1.01
CA LEU A 34 -2.79 -3.34 -1.37
C LEU A 34 -3.00 -4.22 -0.12
N GLU A 35 -2.09 -4.17 0.85
CA GLU A 35 -2.21 -4.88 2.13
C GLU A 35 -3.48 -4.47 2.88
N GLU A 36 -3.78 -3.17 2.95
CA GLU A 36 -5.02 -2.67 3.57
C GLU A 36 -6.25 -3.32 2.96
N ALA A 37 -6.30 -3.37 1.62
CA ALA A 37 -7.41 -3.96 0.88
C ALA A 37 -7.51 -5.48 1.09
N LEU A 38 -6.39 -6.17 1.35
CA LEU A 38 -6.39 -7.60 1.63
C LEU A 38 -6.85 -7.91 3.06
N VAL A 39 -6.50 -7.07 4.04
CA VAL A 39 -6.82 -7.28 5.46
C VAL A 39 -8.24 -6.82 5.81
N HIS A 40 -8.65 -5.66 5.32
CA HIS A 40 -9.96 -5.06 5.64
C HIS A 40 -11.05 -5.39 4.62
N GLY A 41 -10.66 -6.07 3.54
CA GLY A 41 -11.53 -6.41 2.42
C GLY A 41 -11.39 -5.41 1.26
N PRO A 42 -11.61 -5.86 0.02
CA PRO A 42 -11.47 -5.04 -1.18
C PRO A 42 -12.62 -4.02 -1.31
N ASP A 43 -12.59 -2.98 -0.48
CA ASP A 43 -13.54 -1.87 -0.45
C ASP A 43 -12.89 -0.56 -0.97
N PRO A 44 -13.30 -0.07 -2.15
CA PRO A 44 -12.81 1.19 -2.70
C PRO A 44 -13.10 2.41 -1.82
N LEU A 45 -14.22 2.44 -1.09
CA LEU A 45 -14.58 3.60 -0.28
C LEU A 45 -13.64 3.73 0.92
N HIS A 46 -13.37 2.60 1.59
CA HIS A 46 -12.37 2.52 2.66
C HIS A 46 -10.98 2.97 2.21
N LEU A 47 -10.52 2.51 1.04
CA LEU A 47 -9.21 2.90 0.52
C LEU A 47 -9.12 4.39 0.16
N ALA A 48 -10.19 4.95 -0.38
CA ALA A 48 -10.26 6.38 -0.66
C ALA A 48 -10.18 7.21 0.64
N GLU A 49 -10.89 6.79 1.69
CA GLU A 49 -10.93 7.46 2.99
C GLU A 49 -9.58 7.37 3.73
N VAL A 50 -9.00 6.17 3.84
CA VAL A 50 -7.77 5.94 4.61
C VAL A 50 -6.54 6.59 3.97
N PHE A 51 -6.45 6.58 2.64
CA PHE A 51 -5.26 7.01 1.91
C PHE A 51 -5.43 8.31 1.12
N GLY A 52 -6.64 8.90 1.09
CA GLY A 52 -6.92 10.11 0.32
C GLY A 52 -6.78 9.89 -1.20
N LEU A 53 -7.12 8.69 -1.67
CA LEU A 53 -7.01 8.33 -3.09
C LEU A 53 -8.18 8.90 -3.90
N ASP A 54 -7.94 9.16 -5.18
CA ASP A 54 -9.05 9.36 -6.11
C ASP A 54 -9.84 8.06 -6.29
N GLU A 55 -11.12 8.20 -6.65
CA GLU A 55 -12.05 7.09 -6.82
C GLU A 55 -11.51 6.01 -7.78
N LYS A 56 -10.91 6.40 -8.91
CA LYS A 56 -10.43 5.43 -9.91
C LYS A 56 -9.27 4.62 -9.36
N THR A 57 -8.35 5.28 -8.66
CA THR A 57 -7.21 4.62 -8.03
C THR A 57 -7.66 3.66 -6.92
N ALA A 58 -8.62 4.08 -6.09
CA ALA A 58 -9.18 3.23 -5.04
C ALA A 58 -9.89 1.98 -5.60
N ILE A 59 -10.72 2.15 -6.63
CA ILE A 59 -11.38 1.03 -7.34
C ILE A 59 -10.34 0.06 -7.92
N ARG A 60 -9.27 0.58 -8.51
CA ARG A 60 -8.21 -0.24 -9.09
C ARG A 60 -7.57 -1.15 -8.04
N TYR A 61 -7.21 -0.61 -6.88
CA TYR A 61 -6.60 -1.41 -5.80
C TYR A 61 -7.56 -2.44 -5.21
N ALA A 62 -8.82 -2.07 -4.99
CA ALA A 62 -9.83 -3.02 -4.52
C ALA A 62 -10.00 -4.19 -5.51
N ASN A 63 -10.02 -3.92 -6.82
CA ASN A 63 -10.10 -4.97 -7.84
C ASN A 63 -8.85 -5.87 -7.85
N SER A 64 -7.66 -5.29 -7.71
CA SER A 64 -6.41 -6.06 -7.60
C SER A 64 -6.42 -6.97 -6.38
N ALA A 65 -6.84 -6.46 -5.21
CA ALA A 65 -6.96 -7.25 -3.99
C ALA A 65 -7.97 -8.39 -4.15
N ARG A 66 -9.12 -8.13 -4.79
CA ARG A 66 -10.12 -9.16 -5.07
C ARG A 66 -9.56 -10.29 -5.94
N ALA A 67 -8.86 -9.95 -7.02
CA ALA A 67 -8.23 -10.94 -7.90
C ALA A 67 -7.19 -11.80 -7.17
N LEU A 68 -6.41 -11.21 -6.26
CA LEU A 68 -5.42 -11.94 -5.47
C LEU A 68 -6.07 -12.89 -4.46
N LEU A 69 -7.17 -12.48 -3.82
CA LEU A 69 -7.93 -13.33 -2.91
C LEU A 69 -8.56 -14.52 -3.64
N ASP A 70 -9.13 -14.29 -4.82
CA ASP A 70 -9.70 -15.35 -5.66
C ASP A 70 -8.60 -16.36 -6.07
N GLN A 71 -7.44 -15.87 -6.50
CA GLN A 71 -6.29 -16.72 -6.82
C GLN A 71 -5.79 -17.54 -5.62
N ALA A 72 -5.71 -16.94 -4.44
CA ALA A 72 -5.32 -17.63 -3.22
C ALA A 72 -6.32 -18.74 -2.86
N ALA A 73 -7.62 -18.47 -2.99
CA ALA A 73 -8.67 -19.45 -2.77
C ALA A 73 -8.61 -20.61 -3.77
N GLU A 74 -8.35 -20.34 -5.05
CA GLU A 74 -8.16 -21.38 -6.07
C GLU A 74 -6.95 -22.29 -5.77
N GLN A 75 -5.86 -21.73 -5.23
CA GLN A 75 -4.67 -22.50 -4.86
C GLN A 75 -4.93 -23.41 -3.66
N GLN A 76 -5.76 -22.99 -2.70
CA GLN A 76 -6.11 -23.80 -1.53
C GLN A 76 -7.00 -25.01 -1.85
N LEU A 77 -7.71 -24.97 -2.99
CA LEU A 77 -8.59 -26.04 -3.45
C LEU A 77 -7.87 -27.11 -4.30
N ARG A 78 -6.60 -26.92 -4.63
CA ARG A 78 -5.77 -27.86 -5.41
C ARG A 78 -4.91 -28.73 -4.50
#